data_AF-A0AA88YRP0-F1
#
_entry.id   AF-A0AA88YRP0-F1
#
_cell.length_a   1.000
_cell.length_b   1.000
_cell.length_c   1.000
_cell.angle_alpha   90.00
_cell.angle_beta   90.00
_cell.angle_gamma   90.00
#
_symmetry.space_group_name_H-M   'P 1'
#
loop_
_entity.id
_entity.type
_entity.pdbx_description
1 polymer ?
#
loop_
_entity_poly.entity_id
_entity_poly.type
_entity_poly.pdbx_seq_one_letter_code
_entity_poly.pdbx_strand_id
1 'polypeptide(L)' 'TNILSCKFFSISIFILYLQFSSECFCGNELNTTKRPEKECNMPCSGNKIQICGGNQKMSVYLV' A
#
# COMPACT_ATOMS: atom_id res chain seq x y z
N THR A 1 11.04 -1.97 -0.79
CA THR A 1 9.94 -2.00 -1.77
C THR A 1 9.51 -0.59 -2.11
N ASN A 2 9.07 -0.30 -3.33
CA ASN A 2 8.50 0.99 -3.77
C ASN A 2 7.09 0.77 -4.30
N ILE A 3 6.26 1.82 -4.35
CA ILE A 3 4.88 1.73 -4.86
C ILE A 3 4.86 1.14 -6.28
N LEU A 4 5.75 1.62 -7.15
CA LEU A 4 5.89 1.15 -8.54
C LEU A 4 6.25 -0.34 -8.63
N SER A 5 7.12 -0.81 -7.75
CA SER A 5 7.53 -2.22 -7.69
C SER A 5 6.34 -3.13 -7.36
N CYS A 6 5.42 -2.66 -6.51
CA CYS A 6 4.23 -3.42 -6.14
C CYS A 6 3.06 -3.27 -7.12
N LYS A 7 2.99 -2.13 -7.84
CA LYS A 7 2.07 -1.96 -8.96
C LYS A 7 2.32 -3.00 -10.07
N PHE A 8 3.59 -3.37 -10.30
CA PHE A 8 3.99 -4.28 -11.38
C PHE A 8 3.53 -5.74 -11.19
N PHE A 9 3.26 -6.17 -9.95
CA PHE A 9 2.74 -7.51 -9.68
C PHE A 9 1.22 -7.66 -9.96
N SER A 10 0.50 -6.56 -10.18
CA SER A 10 -0.96 -6.53 -10.27
C SER A 10 -1.42 -6.40 -11.72
N ILE A 11 -1.25 -7.45 -12.53
CA ILE A 11 -1.52 -7.43 -13.98
C ILE A 11 -3.03 -7.57 -14.30
N SER A 12 -3.90 -7.75 -13.29
CA SER A 12 -5.36 -7.84 -13.47
C SER A 12 -6.18 -7.35 -12.27
N ILE A 13 -5.57 -6.60 -11.35
CA ILE A 13 -6.17 -6.20 -10.07
C ILE A 13 -6.12 -4.68 -9.93
N PHE A 14 -7.24 -4.07 -9.53
CA PHE A 14 -7.39 -2.62 -9.45
C PHE A 14 -6.98 -2.00 -8.11
N ILE A 15 -6.81 -2.79 -7.05
CA ILE A 15 -6.60 -2.25 -5.70
C ILE A 15 -5.31 -2.82 -5.13
N LEU A 16 -4.40 -1.91 -4.77
CA LEU A 16 -3.13 -2.20 -4.13
C LEU A 16 -3.19 -1.78 -2.65
N TYR A 17 -2.68 -2.66 -1.79
CA TYR A 17 -2.54 -2.43 -0.36
C TYR A 17 -1.05 -2.50 0.01
N LEU A 18 -0.59 -1.53 0.79
CA LEU A 18 0.79 -1.45 1.27
C LEU A 18 0.81 -1.44 2.79
N GLN A 19 1.65 -2.27 3.39
CA GLN A 19 1.79 -2.40 4.85
C GLN A 19 3.27 -2.49 5.23
N PHE A 20 3.58 -2.00 6.45
CA PHE A 20 4.89 -2.20 7.08
C PHE A 20 6.10 -1.82 6.22
N SER A 21 5.99 -0.77 5.38
CA SER A 21 7.05 -0.25 4.49
C SER A 21 7.45 -1.14 3.31
N SER A 22 7.20 -2.45 3.38
CA SER A 22 7.68 -3.42 2.39
C SER A 22 6.67 -4.44 1.91
N GLU A 23 5.56 -4.63 2.64
CA GLU A 23 4.55 -5.64 2.32
C GLU A 23 3.55 -5.08 1.32
N CYS A 24 3.19 -5.90 0.34
CA CYS A 24 2.29 -5.54 -0.73
C CYS A 24 1.23 -6.62 -0.91
N PHE A 25 -0.03 -6.19 -0.96
CA PHE A 25 -1.16 -7.06 -1.24
C PHE A 25 -1.98 -6.44 -2.38
N CYS A 26 -2.74 -7.27 -3.08
CA CYS A 26 -3.58 -6.87 -4.19
C CYS A 26 -4.95 -7.54 -4.07
N GLY A 27 -6.02 -6.81 -4.35
CA GLY A 27 -7.38 -7.36 -4.34
C GLY A 27 -8.34 -6.62 -5.27
N ASN A 28 -9.45 -7.27 -5.63
CA ASN A 28 -10.46 -6.71 -6.54
C ASN A 28 -11.59 -5.97 -5.81
N GLU A 29 -11.65 -6.09 -4.49
CA GLU A 29 -12.70 -5.49 -3.66
C GLU A 29 -12.07 -4.75 -2.48
N LEU A 30 -12.71 -3.64 -2.11
CA LEU A 30 -12.35 -2.85 -0.93
C LEU A 30 -13.25 -3.22 0.23
N ASN A 31 -12.90 -4.29 0.95
CA ASN A 31 -13.56 -4.64 2.21
C ASN A 31 -12.72 -4.17 3.41
N THR A 32 -12.53 -2.85 3.52
CA THR A 32 -11.71 -2.25 4.59
C THR A 32 -12.40 -1.04 5.21
N THR A 33 -12.06 -0.73 6.46
CA THR A 33 -12.57 0.47 7.13
C THR A 33 -11.58 1.62 6.96
N LYS A 34 -12.05 2.77 6.46
CA LYS A 34 -11.23 3.98 6.34
C LYS A 34 -10.72 4.43 7.70
N ARG A 35 -9.42 4.71 7.77
CA ARG A 35 -8.74 5.25 8.96
C ARG A 35 -8.07 6.58 8.62
N PRO A 36 -7.71 7.39 9.63
CA PRO A 36 -6.97 8.63 9.40
C PRO A 36 -5.66 8.38 8.65
N GLU A 37 -5.37 9.18 7.63
CA GLU A 37 -4.16 9.03 6.78
C GLU A 37 -2.86 9.11 7.59
N LYS A 38 -2.86 9.86 8.69
CA LYS A 38 -1.74 9.95 9.64
C LYS A 38 -1.31 8.60 10.24
N GLU A 39 -2.19 7.59 10.23
CA GLU A 39 -1.89 6.24 10.71
C GLU A 39 -1.18 5.39 9.65
N CYS A 40 -1.20 5.83 8.39
CA CYS A 40 -0.46 5.25 7.27
C CYS A 40 0.72 6.16 6.94
N ASN A 41 1.73 6.19 7.82
CA ASN A 41 2.85 7.14 7.76
C ASN A 41 4.23 6.48 7.62
N MET A 42 4.28 5.17 7.31
CA MET A 42 5.55 4.46 7.15
C MET A 42 6.12 4.67 5.75
N PRO A 43 7.37 5.14 5.63
CA PRO A 43 8.02 5.32 4.33
C PRO A 43 8.35 3.96 3.69
N CYS A 44 8.30 3.89 2.37
CA CYS A 44 8.65 2.67 1.65
C CYS A 44 10.13 2.30 1.82
N SER A 45 10.44 1.01 2.02
CA SER A 45 11.83 0.59 2.31
C SER A 45 12.82 0.87 1.16
N GLY A 46 12.34 0.96 -0.10
CA GLY A 46 13.20 1.31 -1.24
C GLY A 46 13.06 2.75 -1.73
N ASN A 47 12.11 3.52 -1.19
CA ASN A 47 11.90 4.93 -1.54
C ASN A 47 11.27 5.67 -0.36
N LYS A 48 12.12 6.36 0.40
CA LYS A 48 11.69 7.06 1.63
C LYS A 48 10.80 8.27 1.40
N ILE A 49 10.65 8.73 0.15
CA ILE A 49 9.76 9.84 -0.23
C ILE A 49 8.31 9.34 -0.36
N GLN A 50 8.15 8.05 -0.65
CA GLN A 50 6.84 7.41 -0.79
C GLN A 50 6.41 6.78 0.53
N ILE A 51 5.11 6.75 0.76
CA ILE A 51 4.50 6.10 1.92
C ILE A 51 3.98 4.71 1.51
N CYS A 52 4.34 3.68 2.26
CA CYS A 52 3.96 2.28 2.02
C CYS A 52 3.29 1.68 3.27
N GLY A 53 2.16 2.25 3.66
CA GLY A 53 1.36 1.78 4.79
C GLY A 53 1.71 2.40 6.12
N GLY A 54 1.35 1.69 7.18
CA GLY A 54 1.64 2.03 8.57
C GLY A 54 1.76 0.77 9.43
N ASN A 55 1.98 0.96 10.73
CA ASN A 55 2.03 -0.16 11.67
C ASN A 55 0.62 -0.75 11.84
N GLN A 56 0.40 -1.96 11.31
CA GLN A 56 -0.93 -2.61 11.23
C GLN A 56 -1.99 -1.75 10.52
N LYS A 57 -1.54 -0.92 9.56
CA LYS A 57 -2.40 -0.03 8.77
C LYS A 57 -1.98 -0.13 7.32
N MET A 58 -2.97 -0.22 6.43
CA MET A 58 -2.75 -0.42 5.01
C MET A 58 -2.99 0.89 4.27
N SER A 59 -2.03 1.32 3.45
CA SER A 59 -2.27 2.36 2.45
C SER A 59 -2.91 1.70 1.22
N VAL A 60 -4.05 2.24 0.80
CA VAL A 60 -4.83 1.74 -0.33
C VAL A 60 -4.61 2.64 -1.54
N TYR A 61 -4.31 2.04 -2.69
CA TYR A 61 -4.17 2.75 -3.97
C TYR A 61 -5.04 2.08 -5.02
N LEU A 62 -5.89 2.88 -5.69
CA LEU A 62 -6.59 2.47 -6.90
C LEU A 62 -5.61 2.61 -8.07
N VAL A 63 -5.43 1.52 -8.82
CA VAL A 63 -4.36 1.34 -9.81
C VAL A 63 -4.84 1.59 -11.22
#